data_AF-A0A9D4IH39-F1
#
_entry.id   AF-A0A9D4IH39-F1
#
_cell.length_a   1.000
_cell.length_b   1.000
_cell.length_c   1.000
_cell.angle_alpha   90.00
_cell.angle_beta   90.00
_cell.angle_gamma   90.00
#
_symmetry.space_group_name_H-M   'P 1'
#
loop_
_entity.id
_entity.type
_entity.pdbx_description
1 polymer ?
#
loop_
_entity_poly.entity_id
_entity_poly.type
_entity_poly.pdbx_seq_one_letter_code
_entity_poly.pdbx_strand_id
1 'polypeptide(L)'
;MWFNNANVCVHQANTHLGFTHIVMEGFVIAVHRHLSQSHPVFKLLAPHFLYLIAINERGVGALLEEEAIFDSLRLRLVLMVLLS
;
A
#
# COMPACT_ATOMS: atom_id res chain seq x y z
N MET A 1 -14.75 11.36 -20.83
CA MET A 1 -15.07 10.57 -19.63
C MET A 1 -14.09 9.40 -19.41
N TRP A 2 -13.72 8.66 -20.46
CA TRP A 2 -12.78 7.52 -20.40
C TRP A 2 -11.38 7.82 -19.87
N PHE A 3 -10.76 8.94 -20.28
CA PHE A 3 -9.42 9.31 -19.80
C PHE A 3 -9.37 9.50 -18.28
N ASN A 4 -10.32 10.26 -17.73
CA ASN A 4 -10.39 10.50 -16.28
C ASN A 4 -10.61 9.19 -15.50
N ASN A 5 -11.44 8.29 -16.03
CA ASN A 5 -11.65 6.97 -15.44
C ASN A 5 -10.34 6.17 -15.40
N ALA A 6 -9.65 6.04 -16.54
CA ALA A 6 -8.38 5.33 -16.62
C ALA A 6 -7.31 5.94 -15.69
N ASN A 7 -7.24 7.27 -15.62
CA ASN A 7 -6.31 7.98 -14.73
C ASN A 7 -6.57 7.65 -13.25
N VAL A 8 -7.84 7.65 -12.81
CA VAL A 8 -8.20 7.29 -11.44
C VAL A 8 -7.82 5.83 -11.12
N CYS A 9 -8.03 4.91 -12.06
CA CYS A 9 -7.66 3.50 -11.89
C CYS A 9 -6.15 3.35 -11.63
N VAL A 10 -5.32 3.97 -12.48
CA VAL A 10 -3.86 3.92 -12.35
C VAL A 10 -3.41 4.63 -11.08
N HIS A 11 -3.97 5.80 -10.78
CA HIS A 11 -3.62 6.57 -9.59
C HIS A 11 -3.91 5.78 -8.31
N GLN A 12 -5.10 5.18 -8.19
CA GLN A 12 -5.49 4.48 -6.97
C GLN A 12 -4.75 3.16 -6.79
N ALA A 13 -4.58 2.37 -7.85
CA ALA A 13 -3.91 1.08 -7.76
C ALA A 13 -2.39 1.23 -7.60
N ASN A 14 -1.75 2.08 -8.42
CA ASN A 14 -0.30 2.16 -8.49
C ASN A 14 0.27 3.27 -7.60
N THR A 15 -0.05 4.53 -7.91
CA THR A 15 0.56 5.68 -7.24
C THR A 15 0.20 5.74 -5.76
N HIS A 16 -1.06 5.46 -5.43
CA HIS A 16 -1.56 5.50 -4.06
C HIS A 16 -1.31 4.15 -3.36
N LEU A 17 -2.08 3.10 -3.69
CA LEU A 17 -1.96 1.85 -2.95
C LEU A 17 -0.57 1.19 -3.10
N GLY A 18 -0.06 1.06 -4.33
CA GLY A 18 1.25 0.45 -4.56
C GLY A 18 2.41 1.23 -3.91
N PHE A 19 2.66 2.45 -4.37
CA PHE A 19 3.88 3.19 -4.04
C PHE A 19 3.87 3.88 -2.68
N THR A 20 2.71 4.15 -2.06
CA THR A 20 2.69 4.75 -0.72
C THR A 20 2.36 3.74 0.37
N HIS A 21 1.41 2.83 0.15
CA HIS A 21 0.99 1.89 1.18
C HIS A 21 1.86 0.64 1.20
N ILE A 22 1.83 -0.15 0.13
CA ILE A 22 2.43 -1.49 0.11
C ILE A 22 3.97 -1.42 0.20
N VAL A 23 4.60 -0.53 -0.59
CA VAL A 23 6.06 -0.34 -0.54
C VAL A 23 6.52 0.11 0.85
N MET A 24 5.81 1.05 1.47
CA MET A 24 6.19 1.54 2.80
C MET A 24 5.99 0.50 3.89
N GLU A 25 4.99 -0.36 3.80
CA GLU A 25 4.81 -1.44 4.79
C GLU A 25 5.96 -2.44 4.77
N GLY A 26 6.42 -2.82 3.57
CA GLY A 26 7.64 -3.61 3.41
C GLY A 26 8.85 -2.92 4.05
N PHE A 27 8.98 -1.61 3.86
CA PHE A 27 10.04 -0.81 4.50
C PHE A 27 9.91 -0.78 6.04
N VAL A 28 8.71 -0.57 6.58
CA VAL A 28 8.45 -0.59 8.03
C VAL A 28 8.85 -1.93 8.63
N ILE A 29 8.45 -3.04 8.00
CA ILE A 29 8.79 -4.39 8.43
C ILE A 29 10.31 -4.58 8.41
N ALA A 30 10.98 -4.16 7.34
CA ALA A 30 12.43 -4.26 7.23
C ALA A 30 13.14 -3.46 8.34
N VAL A 31 12.70 -2.24 8.62
CA VAL A 31 13.28 -1.40 9.68
C VAL A 31 13.11 -2.05 11.06
N HIS A 32 11.92 -2.56 11.39
CA HIS A 32 11.68 -3.23 12.67
C HIS A 32 12.47 -4.54 12.83
N ARG A 33 12.76 -5.25 11.74
CA ARG A 33 13.52 -6.51 11.78
C ARG A 33 15.03 -6.33 11.84
N HIS A 34 15.56 -5.22 11.32
CA HIS A 34 17.00 -5.06 11.14
C HIS A 34 17.61 -3.91 11.95
N LEU A 35 16.81 -2.98 12.49
CA LEU A 35 17.29 -1.90 13.35
C LEU A 35 16.76 -2.05 14.77
N SER A 36 17.67 -2.00 15.75
CA SER A 36 17.31 -1.90 17.16
C SER A 36 16.53 -0.62 17.44
N GLN A 37 15.61 -0.65 18.41
CA GLN A 37 14.88 0.54 18.89
C GLN A 37 15.80 1.66 19.38
N SER A 38 17.02 1.34 19.81
CA SER A 38 18.02 2.34 20.21
C SER A 38 18.73 3.01 19.03
N HIS A 39 18.67 2.41 17.82
CA HIS A 39 19.37 2.90 16.63
C HIS A 39 18.84 4.28 16.21
N PRO A 40 19.71 5.26 15.90
CA PRO A 40 19.29 6.63 15.60
C PRO A 40 18.33 6.71 14.40
N VAL A 41 18.56 5.90 13.36
CA VAL A 41 17.65 5.82 12.21
C VAL A 41 16.29 5.24 12.58
N PHE A 42 16.23 4.25 13.49
CA PHE A 42 14.94 3.73 13.96
C PHE A 42 14.17 4.82 14.69
N LYS A 43 14.82 5.55 15.61
CA LYS A 43 14.20 6.65 16.36
C LYS A 43 13.71 7.77 15.47
N LEU A 44 14.48 8.11 14.44
CA LEU A 44 14.08 9.11 13.43
C LEU A 44 12.82 8.69 12.68
N LEU A 45 12.74 7.41 12.29
CA LEU A 45 11.67 6.92 11.43
C LEU A 45 10.41 6.48 12.18
N ALA A 46 10.53 6.08 13.45
CA ALA A 46 9.42 5.53 14.24
C ALA A 46 8.13 6.39 14.22
N PRO A 47 8.18 7.74 14.31
CA PRO A 47 6.97 8.57 14.22
C PRO A 47 6.25 8.47 12.87
N HIS A 48 6.97 8.15 11.79
CA HIS A 48 6.41 8.05 10.44
C HIS A 48 5.75 6.70 10.14
N PHE A 49 5.87 5.73 11.06
CA PHE A 49 5.28 4.40 10.91
C PHE A 49 3.94 4.26 11.62
N LEU A 50 3.53 5.29 12.37
CA LEU A 50 2.32 5.26 13.17
C LEU A 50 1.11 4.96 12.28
N TYR A 51 0.37 3.92 12.66
CA TYR A 51 -0.81 3.40 11.95
C TYR A 51 -0.59 2.82 10.55
N LEU A 52 0.64 2.77 10.03
CA LEU A 52 0.89 2.35 8.65
C LEU A 52 0.44 0.90 8.40
N ILE A 53 0.85 -0.04 9.25
CA ILE A 53 0.43 -1.44 9.14
C ILE A 53 -1.09 -1.56 9.35
N ALA A 54 -1.65 -0.82 10.31
CA ALA A 54 -3.08 -0.90 10.62
C ALA A 54 -3.98 -0.37 9.48
N ILE A 55 -3.57 0.69 8.78
CA ILE A 55 -4.33 1.19 7.63
C ILE A 55 -4.18 0.26 6.43
N ASN A 56 -3.02 -0.35 6.24
CA ASN A 56 -2.80 -1.30 5.16
C ASN A 56 -3.59 -2.59 5.35
N GLU A 57 -3.62 -3.15 6.56
CA GLU A 57 -4.45 -4.32 6.89
C GLU A 57 -5.92 -4.08 6.54
N ARG A 58 -6.47 -2.92 6.95
CA ARG A 58 -7.83 -2.51 6.59
C ARG A 58 -8.00 -2.30 5.08
N GLY A 59 -7.00 -1.71 4.44
CA GLY A 59 -7.00 -1.44 3.00
C GLY A 59 -7.02 -2.73 2.18
N VAL A 60 -6.21 -3.74 2.56
CA VAL A 60 -6.21 -5.05 1.89
C VAL A 60 -7.58 -5.71 2.00
N GLY A 61 -8.17 -5.75 3.20
CA GLY A 61 -9.51 -6.30 3.40
C GLY A 61 -10.60 -5.60 2.58
N ALA A 62 -10.58 -4.26 2.57
CA ALA A 62 -11.61 -3.48 1.90
C ALA A 62 -11.43 -3.35 0.38
N LEU A 63 -10.19 -3.45 -0.13
CA LEU A 63 -9.86 -3.15 -1.53
C LEU A 63 -9.48 -4.39 -2.34
N LEU A 64 -8.78 -5.36 -1.74
CA LEU A 64 -8.08 -6.43 -2.47
C LEU A 64 -8.65 -7.84 -2.25
N GLU A 65 -9.41 -8.06 -1.18
CA GLU A 65 -10.07 -9.34 -0.96
C GLU A 65 -11.06 -9.70 -2.09
N GLU A 66 -11.46 -10.97 -2.13
CA GLU A 66 -12.43 -11.44 -3.11
C GLU A 66 -13.76 -10.67 -2.94
N GLU A 67 -14.37 -10.26 -4.06
CA GLU A 67 -15.57 -9.40 -4.08
C GLU A 67 -15.40 -7.97 -3.51
N ALA A 68 -14.17 -7.57 -3.16
CA ALA A 68 -13.88 -6.24 -2.65
C ALA A 68 -13.96 -5.15 -3.74
N ILE A 69 -13.66 -3.90 -3.36
CA ILE A 69 -13.87 -2.72 -4.22
C ILE A 69 -13.14 -2.83 -5.56
N PHE A 70 -11.92 -3.39 -5.61
CA PHE A 70 -11.22 -3.50 -6.89
C PHE A 70 -11.72 -4.63 -7.78
N ASP A 71 -12.29 -5.68 -7.20
CA ASP A 71 -12.86 -6.78 -7.98
C ASP A 71 -14.23 -6.38 -8.55
N SER A 72 -15.08 -5.76 -7.73
CA SER A 72 -16.36 -5.20 -8.16
C SER A 72 -16.23 -4.13 -9.27
N LEU A 73 -15.16 -3.32 -9.23
CA LEU A 73 -14.86 -2.32 -10.26
C LEU A 73 -14.03 -2.87 -11.44
N ARG A 74 -13.72 -4.18 -11.47
CA ARG A 74 -12.84 -4.84 -12.46
C ARG A 74 -11.46 -4.18 -12.61
N LEU A 75 -10.95 -3.58 -11.54
CA LEU A 75 -9.63 -2.94 -11.47
C LEU A 75 -8.50 -3.95 -11.22
N ARG A 76 -8.83 -5.23 -11.02
CA ARG A 76 -7.89 -6.32 -10.73
C ARG A 76 -6.78 -6.47 -11.79
N LEU A 77 -7.07 -6.14 -13.05
CA LEU A 77 -6.11 -6.16 -14.15
C LEU A 77 -4.94 -5.18 -13.96
N VAL A 78 -5.16 -4.03 -13.31
CA VAL A 78 -4.11 -3.04 -13.07
C VAL A 78 -3.19 -3.49 -11.92
N LEU A 79 -3.72 -4.24 -10.96
CA LEU A 79 -2.94 -4.76 -9.83
C LEU A 79 -2.03 -5.92 -10.23
N MET A 80 -2.47 -6.80 -11.14
CA MET A 80 -1.68 -7.96 -11.57
C MET A 80 -0.35 -7.58 -12.24
N VAL A 81 -0.27 -6.39 -12.86
CA VAL A 81 0.96 -5.89 -13.50
C VAL A 81 2.02 -5.44 -12.47
N LEU A 82 1.63 -5.19 -11.21
CA LEU A 82 2.56 -4.76 -10.15
C LEU A 82 3.06 -5.92 -9.27
N LEU A 83 2.42 -7.09 -9.36
CA LEU A 83 2.71 -8.27 -8.54
C LEU A 83 3.20 -9.47 -9.35
N SER A 84 3.51 -9.29 -10.64
CA SER A 84 4.15 -10.26 -11.53
C SER A 84 5.60 -9.87 -11.85
#